data_AF-A0A957DB06-F1
#
_entry.id   AF-A0A957DB06-F1
#
_cell.length_a   1.000
_cell.length_b   1.000
_cell.length_c   1.000
_cell.angle_alpha   90.00
_cell.angle_beta   90.00
_cell.angle_gamma   90.00
#
_symmetry.space_group_name_H-M   'P 1'
#
loop_
_entity.id
_entity.type
_entity.pdbx_description
1 polymer ?
#
loop_
_entity_poly.entity_id
_entity_poly.type
_entity_poly.pdbx_seq_one_letter_code
_entity_poly.pdbx_strand_id
1 'polypeptide(L)'
;MEQEQPRKKKRRRISDEAVRDTILQLCAAAGATGAVDPGEVARALYPEAWQSLLPRVRLTAKKLALSGYILILRKGKPADPNEFKGVIKLRLGDIPFPEEETP
;
A
#
# COMPACT_ATOMS: atom_id res chain seq x y z
N MET A 1 -8.96 -27.64 3.29
CA MET A 1 -8.95 -26.51 2.34
C MET A 1 -10.16 -25.66 2.65
N GLU A 2 -10.03 -24.74 3.59
CA GLU A 2 -11.05 -23.75 3.93
C GLU A 2 -10.33 -22.64 4.69
N GLN A 3 -9.54 -21.83 3.98
CA GLN A 3 -9.04 -20.59 4.56
C GLN A 3 -10.17 -19.59 4.43
N GLU A 4 -11.09 -19.66 5.39
CA GLU A 4 -12.12 -18.65 5.62
C GLU A 4 -11.39 -17.32 5.87
N GLN A 5 -11.34 -16.47 4.85
CA GLN A 5 -10.99 -15.07 5.01
C GLN A 5 -12.25 -14.34 5.46
N PRO A 6 -12.37 -13.95 6.75
CA PRO A 6 -13.48 -13.14 7.18
C PRO A 6 -13.27 -11.75 6.59
N ARG A 7 -13.93 -11.42 5.48
CA ARG A 7 -14.08 -10.04 4.98
C ARG A 7 -15.01 -9.27 5.92
N LYS A 8 -14.63 -9.13 7.19
CA LYS A 8 -15.35 -8.37 8.19
C LYS A 8 -15.15 -6.89 7.91
N LYS A 9 -16.15 -6.31 7.24
CA LYS A 9 -16.54 -4.91 7.36
C LYS A 9 -16.44 -4.48 8.83
N LYS A 10 -15.39 -3.75 9.21
CA LYS A 10 -15.38 -3.00 10.48
C LYS A 10 -15.39 -1.50 10.16
N ARG A 11 -16.58 -0.90 10.32
CA ARG A 11 -16.70 0.54 10.56
C ARG A 11 -15.72 0.94 11.69
N ARG A 12 -14.95 2.00 11.42
CA ARG A 12 -14.55 3.09 12.35
C ARG A 12 -13.11 3.32 12.86
N ARG A 13 -12.06 2.62 12.43
CA ARG A 13 -10.68 3.15 12.54
C ARG A 13 -9.84 2.65 11.36
N ILE A 14 -9.43 3.56 10.48
CA ILE A 14 -8.41 3.24 9.49
C ILE A 14 -7.07 3.16 10.25
N SER A 15 -6.67 1.95 10.63
CA SER A 15 -5.36 1.65 11.20
C SER A 15 -4.28 1.58 10.12
N ASP A 16 -3.02 1.79 10.49
CA ASP A 16 -1.88 1.65 9.58
C ASP A 16 -1.75 0.23 8.98
N GLU A 17 -2.12 -0.80 9.73
CA GLU A 17 -2.24 -2.18 9.23
C GLU A 17 -3.29 -2.31 8.12
N ALA A 18 -4.46 -1.69 8.27
CA ALA A 18 -5.50 -1.71 7.24
C ALA A 18 -5.04 -0.97 5.97
N VAL A 19 -4.28 0.11 6.13
CA VAL A 19 -3.64 0.81 5.00
C VAL A 19 -2.64 -0.10 4.30
N ARG A 20 -1.78 -0.79 5.07
CA ARG A 20 -0.79 -1.74 4.55
C ARG A 20 -1.45 -2.85 3.76
N ASP A 21 -2.44 -3.52 4.34
CA ASP A 21 -3.15 -4.63 3.72
C ASP A 21 -3.83 -4.19 2.41
N THR A 22 -4.45 -3.02 2.40
CA THR A 22 -5.07 -2.45 1.20
C THR A 22 -4.03 -2.16 0.10
N ILE A 23 -2.86 -1.62 0.45
CA ILE A 23 -1.78 -1.40 -0.52
C ILE A 23 -1.36 -2.73 -1.15
N LEU A 24 -1.15 -3.76 -0.33
CA LEU A 24 -0.73 -5.08 -0.79
C LEU A 24 -1.81 -5.76 -1.64
N GLN A 25 -3.07 -5.73 -1.19
CA GLN A 25 -4.24 -6.22 -1.94
C GLN A 25 -4.34 -5.56 -3.30
N LEU A 26 -4.26 -4.23 -3.38
CA LEU A 26 -4.33 -3.51 -4.65
C LEU A 26 -3.12 -3.80 -5.53
N CYS A 27 -1.90 -3.88 -4.97
CA CYS A 27 -0.70 -4.21 -5.74
C CYS A 27 -0.76 -5.64 -6.28
N ALA A 28 -1.25 -6.58 -5.47
CA ALA A 28 -1.48 -7.97 -5.88
C ALA A 28 -2.56 -8.07 -6.94
N ALA A 29 -3.67 -7.31 -6.82
CA ALA A 29 -4.73 -7.25 -7.81
C ALA A 29 -4.28 -6.59 -9.13
N ALA A 30 -3.36 -5.62 -9.07
CA ALA A 30 -2.73 -5.03 -10.24
C ALA A 30 -1.77 -6.02 -10.94
N GLY A 31 -1.27 -7.02 -10.21
CA GLY A 31 -0.39 -8.08 -10.71
C GLY A 31 1.07 -7.63 -10.84
N ALA A 32 1.93 -8.56 -11.28
CA ALA A 32 3.39 -8.37 -11.34
C ALA A 32 3.85 -7.19 -12.21
N THR A 33 3.03 -6.77 -13.18
CA THR A 33 3.31 -5.62 -14.07
C THR A 33 2.45 -4.40 -13.74
N GLY A 34 1.46 -4.55 -12.88
CA GLY A 34 0.57 -3.48 -12.49
C GLY A 34 1.18 -2.55 -11.45
N ALA A 35 0.67 -1.33 -11.45
CA ALA A 35 1.03 -0.36 -10.43
C ALA A 35 -0.21 0.34 -9.88
N VAL A 36 -0.12 0.70 -8.62
CA VAL A 36 -1.20 1.30 -7.83
C VAL A 36 -0.80 2.72 -7.44
N ASP A 37 -1.76 3.63 -7.46
CA ASP A 37 -1.56 4.98 -6.97
C ASP A 37 -1.94 5.09 -5.49
N PRO A 38 -1.22 5.89 -4.69
CA PRO A 38 -1.60 6.13 -3.29
C PRO A 38 -3.00 6.76 -3.15
N GLY A 39 -3.48 7.44 -4.19
CA GLY A 39 -4.85 7.97 -4.25
C GLY A 39 -5.91 6.87 -4.37
N GLU A 40 -5.64 5.79 -5.10
CA GLU A 40 -6.53 4.61 -5.20
C GLU A 40 -6.66 3.92 -3.83
N VAL A 41 -5.54 3.70 -3.15
CA VAL A 41 -5.52 3.14 -1.79
C VAL A 41 -6.33 4.02 -0.83
N ALA A 42 -6.10 5.33 -0.85
CA ALA A 42 -6.80 6.27 0.02
C ALA A 42 -8.30 6.33 -0.29
N ARG A 43 -8.69 6.26 -1.58
CA ARG A 43 -10.09 6.21 -2.01
C ARG A 43 -10.78 4.89 -1.68
N ALA A 44 -10.07 3.77 -1.75
CA ALA A 44 -10.58 2.46 -1.36
C ALA A 44 -10.92 2.40 0.13
N LEU A 45 -10.12 3.06 0.97
CA LEU A 45 -10.31 3.11 2.42
C LEU A 45 -11.26 4.21 2.87
N TYR A 46 -11.11 5.41 2.31
CA TYR A 46 -11.83 6.59 2.77
C TYR A 46 -12.05 7.58 1.63
N PRO A 47 -13.03 7.33 0.75
CA PRO A 47 -13.28 8.17 -0.42
C PRO A 47 -13.76 9.58 -0.04
N GLU A 48 -14.37 9.76 1.14
CA GLU A 48 -14.89 11.04 1.65
C GLU A 48 -13.78 12.02 2.10
N ALA A 49 -12.69 11.55 2.71
CA ALA A 49 -11.52 12.39 3.04
C ALA A 49 -10.18 11.71 2.73
N TRP A 50 -10.06 11.16 1.51
CA TRP A 50 -8.87 10.45 1.04
C TRP A 50 -7.60 11.32 1.16
N GLN A 51 -7.74 12.64 1.01
CA GLN A 51 -6.65 13.61 1.14
C GLN A 51 -6.02 13.61 2.54
N SER A 52 -6.81 13.44 3.59
CA SER A 52 -6.31 13.33 4.97
C SER A 52 -5.62 12.00 5.23
N LEU A 53 -5.91 10.98 4.42
CA LEU A 53 -5.28 9.66 4.48
C LEU A 53 -4.01 9.57 3.65
N LEU A 54 -3.83 10.40 2.62
CA LEU A 54 -2.60 10.48 1.82
C LEU A 54 -1.31 10.51 2.64
N PRO A 55 -1.14 11.35 3.68
CA PRO A 55 0.09 11.35 4.47
C PRO A 55 0.33 10.01 5.18
N ARG A 56 -0.73 9.34 5.66
CA ARG A 56 -0.64 8.00 6.27
C ARG A 56 -0.29 6.93 5.22
N VAL A 57 -0.99 6.93 4.09
CA VAL A 57 -0.73 6.01 2.96
C VAL A 57 0.69 6.16 2.46
N ARG A 58 1.20 7.40 2.32
CA ARG A 58 2.59 7.67 1.94
C ARG A 58 3.58 7.12 2.94
N LEU A 59 3.32 7.28 4.24
CA LEU A 59 4.17 6.74 5.31
C LEU A 59 4.23 5.21 5.28
N THR A 60 3.09 4.56 5.14
CA THR A 60 3.01 3.09 5.04
C THR A 60 3.64 2.57 3.75
N ALA A 61 3.35 3.19 2.60
CA ALA A 61 3.98 2.86 1.32
C ALA A 61 5.50 3.04 1.37
N LYS A 62 5.99 4.12 2.01
CA LYS A 62 7.41 4.33 2.26
C LYS A 62 8.01 3.20 3.09
N LYS A 63 7.39 2.81 4.21
CA LYS A 63 7.86 1.67 5.03
C LYS A 63 7.93 0.39 4.21
N LEU A 64 6.89 0.09 3.44
CA LEU A 64 6.83 -1.07 2.58
C LEU A 64 7.93 -1.04 1.51
N ALA A 65 8.18 0.12 0.90
CA ALA A 65 9.21 0.27 -0.11
C ALA A 65 10.63 0.15 0.46
N LEU A 66 10.87 0.70 1.65
CA LEU A 66 12.14 0.54 2.37
C LEU A 66 12.40 -0.89 2.78
N SER A 67 11.36 -1.61 3.20
CA SER A 67 11.44 -3.05 3.46
C SER A 67 11.45 -3.90 2.19
N GLY A 68 11.29 -3.29 1.01
CA GLY A 68 11.31 -3.94 -0.32
C GLY A 68 10.01 -4.59 -0.78
N TYR A 69 8.94 -4.59 0.04
CA TYR A 69 7.65 -5.22 -0.28
C TYR A 69 7.00 -4.63 -1.53
N ILE A 70 7.27 -3.35 -1.79
CA ILE A 70 6.79 -2.64 -2.96
C ILE A 70 7.92 -1.83 -3.58
N LEU A 71 7.85 -1.60 -4.89
CA LEU A 71 8.75 -0.71 -5.61
C LEU A 71 8.00 0.57 -5.96
N ILE A 72 8.57 1.72 -5.58
CA ILE A 72 7.99 3.02 -5.94
C ILE A 72 8.65 3.49 -7.23
N LEU A 73 7.86 3.53 -8.30
CA LEU A 73 8.32 3.91 -9.63
C LEU A 73 7.74 5.27 -10.02
N ARG A 74 8.58 6.14 -10.57
CA ARG A 74 8.20 7.43 -11.17
C ARG A 74 8.79 7.51 -12.58
N LYS A 75 7.92 7.61 -13.60
CA LYS A 75 8.34 7.60 -15.02
C LYS A 75 9.28 6.42 -15.36
N GLY A 76 9.05 5.25 -14.75
CA GLY A 76 9.86 4.05 -14.99
C GLY A 76 11.20 4.00 -14.23
N LYS A 77 11.52 5.00 -13.39
CA LYS A 77 12.70 4.98 -12.51
C LYS A 77 12.28 4.75 -11.05
N PRO A 78 13.05 3.99 -10.26
CA PRO A 78 12.84 3.93 -8.82
C PRO A 78 12.96 5.35 -8.24
N ALA A 79 11.97 5.75 -7.45
CA ALA A 79 11.90 7.08 -6.87
C ALA A 79 12.03 6.99 -5.35
N ASP A 80 12.66 8.02 -4.78
CA ASP A 80 13.03 8.04 -3.36
C ASP A 80 11.85 8.21 -2.40
N PRO A 81 11.67 7.28 -1.42
CA PRO A 81 10.62 7.25 -0.39
C PRO A 81 10.23 8.58 0.27
N ASN A 82 11.17 9.53 0.30
CA ASN A 82 11.11 10.78 1.06
C ASN A 82 10.76 12.03 0.23
N GLU A 83 10.90 12.00 -1.09
CA GLU A 83 10.84 13.20 -1.96
C GLU A 83 9.61 13.18 -2.90
N PHE A 84 8.55 12.46 -2.52
CA PHE A 84 7.40 12.26 -3.41
C PHE A 84 6.37 13.38 -3.38
N LYS A 85 6.36 14.20 -4.43
CA LYS A 85 5.21 15.04 -4.78
C LYS A 85 4.69 14.64 -6.16
N GLY A 86 3.46 14.13 -6.22
CA GLY A 86 2.72 13.84 -7.46
C GLY A 86 2.31 12.38 -7.67
N VAL A 87 1.99 12.05 -8.93
CA VAL A 87 1.55 10.73 -9.38
C VAL A 87 2.74 9.76 -9.33
N ILE A 88 2.60 8.70 -8.54
CA ILE A 88 3.62 7.65 -8.37
C ILE A 88 2.96 6.29 -8.53
N LYS A 89 3.75 5.34 -9.03
CA LYS A 89 3.30 3.98 -9.28
C LYS A 89 3.91 3.05 -8.25
N LEU A 90 3.08 2.51 -7.36
CA LEU A 90 3.44 1.48 -6.40
C LEU A 90 3.32 0.13 -7.09
N ARG A 91 4.42 -0.58 -7.26
CA ARG A 91 4.44 -1.92 -7.83
C ARG A 91 4.65 -2.93 -6.72
N LEU A 92 4.05 -4.11 -6.83
CA LEU A 92 4.41 -5.21 -5.96
C LEU A 92 5.90 -5.54 -6.13
N GLY A 93 6.64 -5.54 -5.02
CA GLY A 93 8.01 -6.03 -4.98
C GLY A 93 8.01 -7.55 -4.97
N ASP A 94 9.07 -8.15 -5.46
CA ASP A 94 9.18 -9.61 -5.61
C ASP A 94 9.52 -10.34 -4.30
N ILE A 95 9.72 -9.62 -3.19
CA ILE A 95 10.16 -10.27 -1.94
C ILE A 95 9.00 -10.91 -1.17
N PRO A 96 9.14 -12.19 -0.79
CA PRO A 96 8.29 -12.82 0.21
C PRO A 96 8.59 -12.21 1.60
N PHE A 97 7.54 -12.13 2.41
CA PHE A 97 7.55 -11.59 3.77
C PHE A 97 8.73 -12.13 4.60
N PRO A 98 9.57 -11.28 5.23
CA PRO A 98 10.20 -11.66 6.48
C PRO A 98 9.09 -11.75 7.52
N GLU A 99 8.73 -12.98 7.83
CA GLU A 99 7.91 -13.39 8.96
C GLU A 99 8.59 -12.87 10.24
N GLU A 100 7.84 -12.12 11.06
CA GLU A 100 8.23 -11.62 12.40
C GLU A 100 9.30 -10.52 12.51
N GLU A 101 8.86 -9.28 12.78
CA GLU A 101 9.42 -8.46 13.87
C GLU A 101 8.33 -7.51 14.39
N THR A 102 7.70 -7.88 15.50
CA THR A 102 6.85 -7.02 16.32
C THR A 102 7.59 -6.80 17.64
N PRO A 103 8.04 -5.58 17.99
CA PRO A 103 8.52 -5.31 19.35
C PRO A 103 7.37 -5.24 20.35
#